data_AF-A0A2G9LY90-F1
#
_entry.id   AF-A0A2G9LY90-F1
#
_cell.length_a   1.000
_cell.length_b   1.000
_cell.length_c   1.000
_cell.angle_alpha   90.00
_cell.angle_beta   90.00
_cell.angle_gamma   90.00
#
_symmetry.space_group_name_H-M   'P 1'
#
loop_
_entity.id
_entity.type
_entity.pdbx_description
1 polymer ?
#
loop_
_entity_poly.entity_id
_entity_poly.type
_entity_poly.pdbx_seq_one_letter_code
_entity_poly.pdbx_strand_id
1 'polypeptide(L)'
;MKKNKKAQFYFIAVIVLVSVFLGLVTLRNSAILSHQAGLIPDKGELDTEISSLFDYLSHEQIVDQKLVLTNFSNLYIQKIGENKDTFFIFGNNNSLTLVGNKLNETTLFIDYGLGNESISDNGNFQKDYSFSWDQVNLTLDGIEHEFIFQEGENLYYLIKYVYNNQTFIIEG
;
A
#
# COMPACT_ATOMS: atom_id res chain seq x y z
N MET A 1 -50.49 35.79 -38.40
CA MET A 1 -49.10 35.28 -38.23
C MET A 1 -49.13 33.77 -38.06
N LYS A 2 -48.61 32.99 -39.02
CA LYS A 2 -48.46 31.53 -38.86
C LYS A 2 -47.40 31.26 -37.79
N LYS A 3 -47.80 30.74 -36.64
CA LYS A 3 -46.85 30.27 -35.60
C LYS A 3 -45.93 29.23 -36.22
N ASN A 4 -44.63 29.50 -36.24
CA ASN A 4 -43.60 28.59 -36.77
C ASN A 4 -43.43 27.40 -35.81
N LYS A 5 -44.33 26.40 -35.92
CA LYS A 5 -44.32 25.18 -35.10
C LYS A 5 -43.00 24.41 -35.19
N LYS A 6 -42.28 24.53 -36.31
CA LYS A 6 -40.94 23.96 -36.50
C LYS A 6 -39.91 24.55 -35.53
N ALA A 7 -39.91 25.87 -35.34
CA ALA A 7 -38.99 26.53 -34.42
C ALA A 7 -39.24 26.14 -32.95
N GLN A 8 -40.51 25.93 -32.58
CA GLN A 8 -40.88 25.46 -31.25
C GLN A 8 -40.43 24.01 -31.00
N PHE A 9 -40.49 23.16 -32.03
CA PHE A 9 -39.98 21.79 -31.96
C PHE A 9 -38.47 21.74 -31.75
N TYR A 10 -37.70 22.54 -32.49
CA TYR A 10 -36.25 22.65 -32.28
C TYR A 10 -35.92 23.19 -30.89
N PHE A 11 -36.69 24.15 -30.38
CA PHE A 11 -36.48 24.71 -29.04
C PHE A 11 -36.70 23.67 -27.94
N ILE A 12 -37.74 22.83 -28.05
CA ILE A 12 -37.99 21.74 -27.10
C ILE A 12 -36.88 20.69 -27.18
N ALA A 13 -36.44 20.32 -28.39
CA ALA A 13 -35.35 19.37 -28.56
C ALA A 13 -34.04 19.83 -27.90
N VAL A 14 -33.72 21.13 -28.01
CA VAL A 14 -32.53 21.72 -27.36
C VAL A 14 -32.64 21.68 -25.84
N ILE A 15 -33.81 21.99 -25.27
CA ILE A 15 -34.01 21.93 -23.81
C ILE A 15 -33.81 20.51 -23.28
N VAL A 16 -34.36 19.51 -23.98
CA VAL A 16 -34.19 18.10 -23.61
C VAL A 16 -32.72 17.70 -23.68
N LEU A 17 -32.02 18.08 -24.74
CA LEU A 17 -30.60 17.75 -24.93
C LEU A 17 -29.71 18.41 -23.86
N VAL A 18 -29.96 19.68 -23.50
CA VAL A 18 -29.26 20.38 -22.42
C VAL A 18 -29.51 19.72 -21.07
N SER A 19 -30.75 19.26 -20.81
CA SER A 19 -31.10 18.58 -19.56
C SER A 19 -30.36 17.25 -19.41
N VAL A 20 -30.25 16.48 -20.50
CA VAL A 20 -29.47 15.23 -20.54
C VAL A 20 -27.98 15.52 -20.34
N PHE A 21 -27.43 16.55 -20.98
CA PHE A 21 -26.03 16.96 -20.81
C PHE A 21 -25.73 17.39 -19.37
N LEU A 22 -26.59 18.20 -18.75
CA LEU A 22 -26.45 18.59 -17.35
C LEU A 22 -26.54 17.39 -16.41
N GLY A 23 -27.42 16.43 -16.69
CA GLY A 23 -27.50 15.17 -15.95
C GLY A 23 -26.18 14.37 -16.03
N LEU A 24 -25.63 14.20 -17.23
CA LEU A 24 -24.34 13.50 -17.43
C LEU A 24 -23.15 14.22 -16.78
N VAL A 25 -23.11 15.57 -16.86
CA VAL A 25 -22.06 16.37 -16.21
C VAL A 25 -22.17 16.28 -14.69
N THR A 26 -23.38 16.28 -14.14
CA THR A 26 -23.61 16.16 -12.69
C THR A 26 -23.23 14.75 -12.20
N LEU A 27 -23.58 13.71 -12.94
CA LEU A 27 -23.14 12.33 -12.65
C LEU A 27 -21.61 12.19 -12.72
N ARG A 28 -20.96 12.82 -13.71
CA ARG A 28 -19.48 12.81 -13.81
C ARG A 28 -18.85 13.61 -12.66
N ASN A 29 -19.46 14.71 -12.23
CA ASN A 29 -18.96 15.53 -11.14
C ASN A 29 -19.18 14.87 -9.76
N SER A 30 -20.27 14.10 -9.59
CA SER A 30 -20.48 13.24 -8.41
C SER A 30 -19.63 11.97 -8.44
N ALA A 31 -19.18 11.51 -9.61
CA ALA A 31 -18.19 10.43 -9.72
C ALA A 31 -16.77 10.91 -9.41
N ILE A 32 -16.53 12.24 -9.37
CA ILE A 32 -15.38 12.82 -8.67
C ILE A 32 -15.77 12.89 -7.20
N LEU A 33 -15.95 11.69 -6.61
CA LEU A 33 -16.04 11.51 -5.18
C LEU A 33 -14.84 12.20 -4.54
N SER A 34 -15.13 12.96 -3.49
CA SER A 34 -14.13 13.52 -2.59
C SER A 34 -13.05 12.47 -2.33
N HIS A 35 -11.82 12.78 -2.70
CA HIS A 35 -10.61 12.07 -2.31
C HIS A 35 -10.48 12.14 -0.78
N GLN A 36 -11.30 11.37 -0.07
CA GLN A 36 -11.01 10.85 1.26
C GLN A 36 -10.53 9.40 1.13
N ALA A 37 -9.82 9.10 0.05
CA ALA A 37 -8.95 7.94 -0.01
C ALA A 37 -7.72 8.32 0.80
N GLY A 38 -7.63 7.88 2.06
CA GLY A 38 -6.35 7.87 2.74
C GLY A 38 -5.39 7.06 1.88
N LEU A 39 -4.48 7.76 1.18
CA LEU A 39 -3.48 7.28 0.22
C LEU A 39 -3.54 5.75 0.06
N ILE A 40 -4.23 5.29 -1.00
CA ILE A 40 -4.05 3.92 -1.46
C ILE A 40 -2.63 3.91 -2.02
N PRO A 41 -1.70 3.14 -1.43
CA PRO A 41 -0.31 3.15 -1.89
C PRO A 41 -0.31 2.66 -3.34
N ASP A 42 0.24 3.45 -4.25
CA ASP A 42 0.58 2.93 -5.56
C ASP A 42 1.87 2.11 -5.39
N LYS A 43 1.79 0.81 -5.73
CA LYS A 43 2.95 -0.08 -5.74
C LYS A 43 4.14 0.57 -6.45
N GLY A 44 3.89 1.23 -7.58
CA GLY A 44 4.93 1.87 -8.37
C GLY A 44 5.61 3.05 -7.66
N GLU A 45 4.88 3.81 -6.84
CA GLU A 45 5.46 4.90 -6.04
C GLU A 45 6.38 4.33 -4.95
N LEU A 46 5.93 3.30 -4.22
CA LEU A 46 6.72 2.68 -3.16
C LEU A 46 7.98 2.00 -3.70
N ASP A 47 7.88 1.27 -4.81
CA ASP A 47 9.04 0.65 -5.47
C ASP A 47 10.08 1.70 -5.91
N THR A 48 9.60 2.87 -6.36
CA THR A 48 10.46 4.00 -6.73
C THR A 48 11.12 4.66 -5.52
N GLU A 49 10.38 4.84 -4.42
CA GLU A 49 10.90 5.36 -3.16
C GLU A 49 11.97 4.41 -2.58
N ILE A 50 11.73 3.10 -2.61
CA ILE A 50 12.68 2.07 -2.16
C ILE A 50 13.93 2.05 -3.04
N SER A 51 13.80 2.12 -4.37
CA SER A 51 14.97 2.21 -5.25
C SER A 51 15.80 3.45 -4.95
N SER A 52 15.15 4.60 -4.80
CA SER A 52 15.83 5.87 -4.47
C SER A 52 16.53 5.79 -3.11
N LEU A 53 15.95 5.07 -2.15
CA LEU A 53 16.55 4.83 -0.84
C LEU A 53 17.83 3.99 -0.97
N PHE A 54 17.80 2.90 -1.73
CA PHE A 54 18.99 2.08 -1.97
C PHE A 54 20.09 2.83 -2.73
N ASP A 55 19.71 3.64 -3.73
CA ASP A 55 20.65 4.52 -4.44
C ASP A 55 21.34 5.48 -3.46
N TYR A 56 20.59 6.08 -2.55
CA TYR A 56 21.13 6.94 -1.49
C TYR A 56 22.05 6.18 -0.53
N LEU A 57 21.63 5.01 -0.03
CA LEU A 57 22.43 4.18 0.87
C LEU A 57 23.76 3.77 0.23
N SER A 58 23.74 3.43 -1.06
CA SER A 58 24.91 3.07 -1.85
C SER A 58 25.83 4.26 -2.08
N HIS A 59 25.27 5.41 -2.49
CA HIS A 59 26.02 6.62 -2.80
C HIS A 59 26.74 7.19 -1.58
N GLU A 60 26.03 7.30 -0.45
CA GLU A 60 26.56 7.85 0.80
C GLU A 60 27.37 6.83 1.62
N GLN A 61 27.46 5.57 1.15
CA GLN A 61 28.18 4.48 1.82
C GLN A 61 27.76 4.33 3.29
N ILE A 62 26.44 4.42 3.54
CA ILE A 62 25.89 4.37 4.89
C ILE A 62 26.23 3.02 5.53
N VAL A 63 26.92 3.07 6.66
CA VAL A 63 27.34 1.88 7.42
C VAL A 63 26.16 1.29 8.20
N ASP A 64 25.32 2.14 8.80
CA ASP A 64 24.14 1.72 9.57
C ASP A 64 22.87 1.83 8.71
N GLN A 65 22.74 0.90 7.75
CA GLN A 65 21.58 0.85 6.86
C GLN A 65 20.30 0.49 7.61
N LYS A 66 20.40 -0.35 8.65
CA LYS A 66 19.29 -0.77 9.49
C LYS A 66 18.56 0.42 10.11
N LEU A 67 19.28 1.41 10.66
CA LEU A 67 18.66 2.61 11.22
C LEU A 67 17.87 3.39 10.17
N VAL A 68 18.42 3.54 8.97
CA VAL A 68 17.77 4.27 7.88
C VAL A 68 16.50 3.54 7.42
N LEU A 69 16.58 2.22 7.22
CA LEU A 69 15.45 1.38 6.81
C LEU A 69 14.33 1.34 7.87
N THR A 70 14.72 1.32 9.14
CA THR A 70 13.77 1.40 10.27
C THR A 70 13.04 2.75 10.25
N ASN A 71 13.77 3.85 10.06
CA ASN A 71 13.18 5.19 9.99
C ASN A 71 12.27 5.34 8.77
N PHE A 72 12.69 4.85 7.61
CA PHE A 72 11.87 4.81 6.40
C PHE A 72 10.56 4.07 6.65
N SER A 73 10.63 2.84 7.20
CA SER A 73 9.48 2.00 7.50
C SER A 73 8.48 2.69 8.44
N ASN A 74 8.98 3.28 9.53
CA ASN A 74 8.14 4.00 10.50
C ASN A 74 7.48 5.25 9.90
N LEU A 75 8.23 6.04 9.13
CA LEU A 75 7.68 7.21 8.43
C LEU A 75 6.62 6.81 7.41
N TYR A 76 6.82 5.70 6.72
CA TYR A 76 5.87 5.22 5.72
C TYR A 76 4.59 4.67 6.35
N ILE A 77 4.70 3.91 7.44
CA ILE A 77 3.56 3.49 8.26
C ILE A 77 2.75 4.70 8.73
N GLN A 78 3.42 5.75 9.22
CA GLN A 78 2.77 7.00 9.61
C GLN A 78 2.10 7.72 8.43
N LYS A 79 2.75 7.76 7.24
CA LYS A 79 2.22 8.37 6.01
C LYS A 79 0.94 7.67 5.54
N ILE A 80 0.91 6.34 5.58
CA ILE A 80 -0.23 5.52 5.13
C ILE A 80 -1.39 5.56 6.13
N GLY A 81 -1.07 5.66 7.42
CA GLY A 81 -2.02 5.64 8.52
C GLY A 81 -2.01 4.33 9.29
N GLU A 82 -2.11 4.43 10.61
CA GLU A 82 -2.09 3.32 11.56
C GLU A 82 -3.36 2.43 11.50
N ASN A 83 -4.32 2.77 10.64
CA ASN A 83 -5.53 1.98 10.38
C ASN A 83 -5.36 0.96 9.24
N LYS A 84 -4.12 0.70 8.81
CA LYS A 84 -3.80 -0.30 7.78
C LYS A 84 -2.72 -1.25 8.29
N ASP A 85 -2.84 -2.52 7.96
CA ASP A 85 -1.80 -3.50 8.22
C ASP A 85 -0.63 -3.22 7.26
N THR A 86 0.53 -2.88 7.81
CA THR A 86 1.71 -2.49 7.02
C THR A 86 2.93 -3.15 7.62
N PHE A 87 3.69 -3.89 6.82
CA PHE A 87 4.86 -4.63 7.27
C PHE A 87 6.01 -4.36 6.31
N PHE A 88 7.17 -4.09 6.87
CA PHE A 88 8.45 -3.95 6.17
C PHE A 88 9.40 -4.99 6.72
N ILE A 89 10.02 -5.74 5.82
CA ILE A 89 10.86 -6.88 6.14
C ILE A 89 12.19 -6.64 5.45
N PHE A 90 13.24 -6.35 6.21
CA PHE A 90 14.55 -6.00 5.63
C PHE A 90 15.72 -6.62 6.38
N GLY A 91 16.83 -6.74 5.69
CA GLY A 91 18.05 -7.36 6.22
C GLY A 91 18.83 -8.11 5.14
N ASN A 92 19.53 -9.14 5.56
CA ASN A 92 20.42 -9.95 4.73
C ASN A 92 20.23 -11.43 5.07
N ASN A 93 21.07 -12.29 4.48
CA ASN A 93 21.08 -13.74 4.69
C ASN A 93 21.41 -14.21 6.12
N ASN A 94 21.72 -13.31 7.05
CA ASN A 94 22.09 -13.62 8.43
C ASN A 94 21.19 -12.94 9.47
N SER A 95 20.56 -11.82 9.11
CA SER A 95 19.78 -11.00 10.04
C SER A 95 18.58 -10.38 9.34
N LEU A 96 17.45 -10.35 10.03
CA LEU A 96 16.20 -9.79 9.55
C LEU A 96 15.65 -8.83 10.60
N THR A 97 15.07 -7.74 10.14
CA THR A 97 14.25 -6.83 10.93
C THR A 97 12.86 -6.75 10.29
N LEU A 98 11.85 -7.01 11.10
CA LEU A 98 10.44 -6.82 10.78
C LEU A 98 9.94 -5.58 11.51
N VAL A 99 9.58 -4.54 10.76
CA VAL A 99 8.88 -3.35 11.27
C VAL A 99 7.46 -3.39 10.76
N GLY A 100 6.47 -3.18 11.62
CA GLY A 100 5.10 -3.17 11.13
C GLY A 100 4.09 -2.50 12.03
N ASN A 101 2.91 -2.26 11.47
CA ASN A 101 1.70 -1.89 12.17
C ASN A 101 0.68 -3.01 11.97
N LYS A 102 0.32 -3.71 13.05
CA LYS A 102 -0.65 -4.82 12.99
C LYS A 102 -1.98 -4.41 13.63
N LEU A 103 -3.08 -4.59 12.92
CA LEU A 103 -4.42 -4.43 13.45
C LEU A 103 -4.86 -5.67 14.25
N ASN A 104 -5.77 -5.48 15.22
CA ASN A 104 -6.17 -6.53 16.14
C ASN A 104 -6.80 -7.76 15.46
N GLU A 105 -7.49 -7.57 14.33
CA GLU A 105 -8.11 -8.65 13.55
C GLU A 105 -7.12 -9.42 12.67
N THR A 106 -5.87 -8.97 12.58
CA THR A 106 -4.88 -9.53 11.65
C THR A 106 -4.03 -10.59 12.34
N THR A 107 -3.95 -11.75 11.70
CA THR A 107 -3.07 -12.85 12.11
C THR A 107 -1.78 -12.79 11.31
N LEU A 108 -0.66 -12.82 12.01
CA LEU A 108 0.67 -12.72 11.42
C LEU A 108 1.56 -13.79 12.04
N PHE A 109 2.18 -14.60 11.19
CA PHE A 109 3.19 -15.59 11.57
C PHE A 109 4.45 -15.39 10.73
N ILE A 110 5.60 -15.63 11.32
CA ILE A 110 6.88 -15.61 10.62
C ILE A 110 7.58 -16.95 10.79
N ASP A 111 8.11 -17.50 9.70
CA ASP A 111 9.04 -18.63 9.70
C ASP A 111 10.37 -18.16 9.12
N TYR A 112 11.41 -18.23 9.95
CA TYR A 112 12.79 -17.89 9.60
C TYR A 112 13.72 -19.12 9.71
N GLY A 113 13.15 -20.32 9.56
CA GLY A 113 13.87 -21.60 9.61
C GLY A 113 13.84 -22.29 10.97
N LEU A 114 13.19 -21.71 11.98
CA LEU A 114 12.94 -22.32 13.29
C LEU A 114 11.47 -22.75 13.49
N GLY A 115 10.65 -22.63 12.45
CA GLY A 115 9.22 -22.86 12.49
C GLY A 115 8.42 -21.58 12.74
N ASN A 116 7.09 -21.71 12.68
CA ASN A 116 6.16 -20.58 12.77
C ASN A 116 6.14 -19.93 14.16
N GLU A 117 6.56 -18.68 14.24
CA GLU A 117 6.36 -17.78 15.37
C GLU A 117 5.14 -16.88 15.13
N SER A 118 4.23 -16.78 16.10
CA SER A 118 3.08 -15.87 16.04
C SER A 118 3.46 -14.47 16.52
N ILE A 119 3.11 -13.44 15.75
CA ILE A 119 3.29 -12.03 16.14
C ILE A 119 2.04 -11.54 16.86
N SER A 120 2.15 -11.41 18.19
CA SER A 120 1.06 -10.97 19.07
C SER A 120 0.95 -9.45 19.22
N ASP A 121 1.95 -8.70 18.77
CA ASP A 121 2.03 -7.24 18.89
C ASP A 121 0.92 -6.57 18.06
N ASN A 122 0.23 -5.59 18.65
CA ASN A 122 -0.77 -4.77 17.96
C ASN A 122 -0.30 -3.31 17.92
N GLY A 123 -0.63 -2.59 16.85
CA GLY A 123 -0.08 -1.28 16.55
C GLY A 123 1.34 -1.38 16.00
N ASN A 124 2.12 -0.29 16.12
CA ASN A 124 3.50 -0.22 15.64
C ASN A 124 4.43 -1.11 16.47
N PHE A 125 5.22 -1.95 15.82
CA PHE A 125 6.19 -2.84 16.44
C PHE A 125 7.44 -2.98 15.58
N GLN A 126 8.52 -3.45 16.22
CA GLN A 126 9.76 -3.85 15.57
C GLN A 126 10.25 -5.13 16.22
N LYS A 127 10.65 -6.10 15.39
CA LYS A 127 11.30 -7.34 15.84
C LYS A 127 12.53 -7.64 15.00
N ASP A 128 13.55 -8.16 15.68
CA ASP A 128 14.81 -8.55 15.07
C ASP A 128 15.01 -10.06 15.19
N TYR A 129 15.46 -10.66 14.11
CA TYR A 129 15.70 -12.10 13.97
C TYR A 129 17.12 -12.34 13.46
N SER A 130 17.70 -13.45 13.89
CA SER A 130 18.98 -13.94 13.36
C SER A 130 18.76 -15.36 12.88
N PHE A 131 19.17 -15.63 11.65
CA PHE A 131 18.94 -16.89 10.97
C PHE A 131 20.15 -17.23 10.09
N SER A 132 20.16 -18.44 9.55
CA SER A 132 21.25 -18.93 8.68
C SER A 132 20.70 -19.51 7.38
N TRP A 133 19.53 -19.01 6.99
CA TRP A 133 18.78 -19.42 5.81
C TRP A 133 18.64 -18.19 4.93
N ASP A 134 18.39 -18.38 3.64
CA ASP A 134 18.14 -17.30 2.68
C ASP A 134 16.64 -17.04 2.52
N GLN A 135 15.77 -17.93 2.99
CA GLN A 135 14.33 -17.82 2.83
C GLN A 135 13.62 -17.50 4.15
N VAL A 136 12.69 -16.56 4.10
CA VAL A 136 11.78 -16.20 5.19
C VAL A 136 10.35 -16.21 4.66
N ASN A 137 9.45 -16.87 5.37
CA ASN A 137 8.03 -16.91 5.01
C ASN A 137 7.22 -16.11 6.05
N LEU A 138 6.37 -15.21 5.56
CA LEU A 138 5.44 -14.45 6.38
C LEU A 138 4.01 -14.90 6.03
N THR A 139 3.28 -15.42 7.01
CA THR A 139 1.88 -15.80 6.82
C THR A 139 0.98 -14.70 7.35
N LEU A 140 0.26 -14.01 6.46
CA LEU A 140 -0.74 -13.01 6.78
C LEU A 140 -2.14 -13.58 6.54
N ASP A 141 -2.96 -13.70 7.58
CA ASP A 141 -4.34 -14.21 7.48
C ASP A 141 -4.47 -15.56 6.76
N GLY A 142 -3.46 -16.42 6.94
CA GLY A 142 -3.38 -17.74 6.34
C GLY A 142 -2.85 -17.76 4.90
N ILE A 143 -2.46 -16.60 4.34
CA ILE A 143 -1.78 -16.49 3.05
C ILE A 143 -0.28 -16.38 3.30
N GLU A 144 0.50 -17.27 2.69
CA GLU A 144 1.96 -17.30 2.82
C GLU A 144 2.62 -16.41 1.76
N HIS A 145 3.58 -15.60 2.21
CA HIS A 145 4.39 -14.70 1.39
C HIS A 145 5.86 -15.03 1.60
N GLU A 146 6.55 -15.36 0.52
CA GLU A 146 7.94 -15.82 0.53
C GLU A 146 8.90 -14.67 0.18
N PHE A 147 9.95 -14.51 0.99
CA PHE A 147 11.00 -13.51 0.79
C PHE A 147 12.37 -14.20 0.76
N ILE A 148 13.18 -13.88 -0.25
CA ILE A 148 14.51 -14.48 -0.44
C ILE A 148 15.58 -13.40 -0.21
N PHE A 149 16.37 -13.55 0.84
CA PHE A 149 17.44 -12.65 1.21
C PHE A 149 18.75 -13.02 0.51
N GLN A 150 19.18 -12.15 -0.41
CA GLN A 150 20.47 -12.29 -1.09
C GLN A 150 21.61 -11.64 -0.30
N GLU A 151 22.84 -11.80 -0.78
CA GLU A 151 23.98 -11.04 -0.27
C GLU A 151 23.74 -9.54 -0.46
N GLY A 152 23.95 -8.77 0.62
CA GLY A 152 23.60 -7.35 0.67
C GLY A 152 22.30 -7.10 1.45
N GLU A 153 21.92 -5.83 1.55
CA GLU A 153 20.71 -5.42 2.25
C GLU A 153 19.51 -5.51 1.30
N ASN A 154 18.48 -6.22 1.71
CA ASN A 154 17.22 -6.44 0.99
C ASN A 154 16.12 -5.74 1.77
N LEU A 155 15.11 -5.20 1.09
CA LEU A 155 13.91 -4.60 1.71
C LEU A 155 12.68 -5.08 0.93
N TYR A 156 11.77 -5.69 1.66
CA TYR A 156 10.48 -6.15 1.20
C TYR A 156 9.38 -5.45 1.98
N TYR A 157 8.18 -5.42 1.41
CA TYR A 157 7.03 -4.86 2.08
C TYR A 157 5.75 -5.64 1.80
N LEU A 158 4.82 -5.55 2.75
CA LEU A 158 3.51 -6.13 2.65
C LEU A 158 2.49 -5.18 3.29
N ILE A 159 1.54 -4.72 2.48
CA ILE A 159 0.53 -3.74 2.90
C ILE A 159 -0.84 -4.32 2.61
N LYS A 160 -1.60 -4.58 3.68
CA LYS A 160 -2.99 -5.02 3.60
C LYS A 160 -3.92 -3.86 3.94
N TYR A 161 -4.92 -3.66 3.09
CA TYR A 161 -5.97 -2.68 3.32
C TYR A 161 -7.32 -3.15 2.83
N VAL A 162 -8.38 -2.58 3.43
CA VAL A 162 -9.76 -2.87 3.06
C VAL A 162 -10.33 -1.68 2.30
N TYR A 163 -10.82 -1.92 1.08
CA TYR A 163 -11.50 -0.94 0.25
C TYR A 163 -12.77 -1.54 -0.35
N ASN A 164 -13.92 -0.85 -0.22
CA ASN A 164 -15.21 -1.35 -0.68
C ASN A 164 -15.55 -2.79 -0.23
N ASN A 165 -15.27 -3.11 1.04
CA ASN A 165 -15.47 -4.45 1.64
C ASN A 165 -14.65 -5.57 0.97
N GLN A 166 -13.60 -5.22 0.23
CA GLN A 166 -12.64 -6.16 -0.35
C GLN A 166 -11.27 -5.93 0.28
N THR A 167 -10.56 -7.02 0.57
CA THR A 167 -9.19 -6.99 1.07
C THR A 167 -8.23 -6.96 -0.11
N PHE A 168 -7.30 -6.01 -0.09
CA PHE A 168 -6.22 -5.88 -1.04
C PHE A 168 -4.90 -6.04 -0.31
N ILE A 169 -3.95 -6.71 -0.97
CA ILE A 169 -2.57 -6.87 -0.50
C ILE A 169 -1.66 -6.32 -1.58
N ILE A 170 -0.75 -5.44 -1.20
CA ILE A 170 0.36 -4.97 -2.03
C ILE A 170 1.62 -5.55 -1.44
N GLU A 171 2.41 -6.20 -2.28
CA GLU A 171 3.70 -6.79 -1.93
C GLU A 171 4.75 -6.40 -2.97
N GLY A 172 6.00 -6.29 -2.51
CA GLY A 172 7.18 -5.98 -3.33
C GLY A 172 8.47 -6.26 -2.59
#